data_AF-A0A6V8DXK3-F1
#
_entry.id   AF-A0A6V8DXK3-F1
#
_cell.length_a   1.000
_cell.length_b   1.000
_cell.length_c   1.000
_cell.angle_alpha   90.00
_cell.angle_beta   90.00
_cell.angle_gamma   90.00
#
_symmetry.space_group_name_H-M   'P 1'
#
loop_
_entity.id
_entity.type
_entity.pdbx_description
1 polymer ?
#
loop_
_entity_poly.entity_id
_entity_poly.type
_entity_poly.pdbx_seq_one_letter_code
_entity_poly.pdbx_strand_id
1 'polypeptide(L)'
;MADETTRNITTIVLVLAFLGMMIFVALRARKNREEMLKNHAPKVAGEDQLEGGARHPQRFDEPDEEALEEMAKLLGEDSDDDEA
;
A
#
# COMPACT_ATOMS: atom_id res chain seq x y z
N MET A 1 -31.21 -46.25 -30.50
CA MET A 1 -31.92 -45.12 -29.85
C MET A 1 -31.34 -44.79 -28.48
N ALA A 2 -31.24 -45.74 -27.53
CA ALA A 2 -30.74 -45.46 -26.17
C ALA A 2 -29.29 -44.95 -26.10
N ASP A 3 -28.35 -45.50 -26.89
CA ASP A 3 -26.95 -45.03 -26.90
C ASP A 3 -26.78 -43.59 -27.39
N GLU A 4 -27.56 -43.19 -28.38
CA GLU A 4 -27.53 -41.84 -28.94
C GLU A 4 -28.11 -40.83 -27.96
N THR A 5 -29.20 -41.20 -27.28
CA THR A 5 -29.77 -40.41 -26.18
C THR A 5 -28.77 -40.24 -25.04
N THR A 6 -28.11 -41.31 -24.59
CA THR A 6 -27.08 -41.25 -23.54
C THR A 6 -25.93 -40.35 -23.95
N ARG A 7 -25.40 -40.52 -25.16
CA ARG A 7 -24.30 -39.70 -25.70
C ARG A 7 -24.66 -38.21 -25.73
N ASN A 8 -25.87 -37.89 -26.18
CA ASN A 8 -26.33 -36.50 -26.27
C ASN A 8 -26.49 -35.87 -24.88
N ILE A 9 -27.11 -36.59 -23.94
CA ILE A 9 -27.26 -36.13 -22.55
C ILE A 9 -25.90 -35.91 -21.90
N THR A 10 -24.99 -36.88 -22.00
CA THR A 10 -23.64 -36.75 -21.44
C THR A 10 -22.91 -35.55 -22.05
N THR A 11 -23.01 -35.35 -23.37
CA THR A 11 -22.38 -34.21 -24.05
C THR A 11 -22.93 -32.87 -23.54
N ILE A 12 -24.25 -32.75 -23.38
CA ILE A 12 -24.88 -31.54 -22.84
C ILE A 12 -24.40 -31.27 -21.41
N VAL A 13 -24.36 -32.30 -20.56
CA VAL A 13 -23.89 -32.17 -19.17
C VAL A 13 -22.43 -31.71 -19.14
N LEU A 14 -21.56 -32.26 -19.98
CA LEU A 14 -20.16 -31.86 -20.06
C LEU A 14 -19.99 -30.41 -20.53
N VAL A 15 -20.78 -29.96 -21.52
CA VAL A 15 -20.77 -28.56 -21.97
C VAL A 15 -21.20 -27.63 -20.84
N LEU A 16 -22.27 -27.97 -20.10
CA LEU A 16 -22.72 -27.16 -18.97
C LEU A 16 -21.68 -27.11 -17.84
N ALA A 17 -21.04 -28.24 -17.53
CA ALA A 17 -19.96 -28.29 -16.55
C ALA A 17 -18.76 -27.41 -16.97
N PHE A 18 -18.40 -27.45 -18.26
CA PHE A 18 -17.32 -26.64 -18.81
C PHE A 18 -17.64 -25.14 -18.76
N LEU A 19 -18.85 -24.74 -19.16
CA LEU A 19 -19.33 -23.36 -19.03
C LEU A 19 -19.30 -22.89 -17.56
N GLY A 20 -19.78 -23.73 -16.65
CA GLY A 20 -19.74 -23.46 -15.21
C GLY A 20 -18.32 -23.24 -14.69
N MET A 21 -17.36 -24.07 -15.12
CA MET A 21 -15.96 -23.91 -14.76
C MET A 21 -15.36 -22.62 -15.33
N MET A 22 -15.66 -22.25 -16.58
CA MET A 22 -15.18 -20.99 -17.16
C MET A 22 -15.67 -19.77 -16.38
N ILE A 23 -16.95 -19.77 -15.97
CA ILE A 23 -17.52 -18.69 -15.14
C ILE A 23 -16.82 -18.64 -13.78
N PHE A 24 -16.63 -19.79 -13.14
CA PHE A 24 -15.96 -19.87 -11.84
C PHE A 24 -14.52 -19.33 -11.90
N VAL A 25 -13.76 -19.74 -12.92
CA VAL A 25 -12.38 -19.27 -13.14
C VAL A 25 -12.36 -17.77 -13.41
N ALA A 26 -13.28 -17.25 -14.24
CA ALA A 26 -13.37 -15.81 -14.50
C ALA A 26 -13.66 -14.99 -13.24
N LEU A 27 -14.59 -15.45 -12.40
CA LEU A 27 -14.89 -14.80 -11.11
C LEU A 27 -13.71 -14.87 -10.14
N ARG A 28 -13.02 -16.02 -10.07
CA ARG A 28 -11.83 -16.18 -9.22
C ARG A 28 -10.67 -15.30 -9.69
N ALA A 29 -10.42 -15.26 -11.00
CA ALA A 29 -9.37 -14.44 -11.60
C ALA A 29 -9.59 -12.95 -11.33
N ARG A 30 -10.85 -12.49 -11.36
CA ARG A 30 -11.19 -11.10 -10.98
C ARG A 30 -10.84 -10.79 -9.53
N LYS A 31 -11.20 -11.68 -8.60
CA LYS A 31 -10.87 -11.52 -7.17
C LYS A 31 -9.36 -11.53 -6.93
N ASN A 32 -8.64 -12.48 -7.55
CA ASN A 32 -7.18 -12.55 -7.43
C ASN A 32 -6.50 -11.31 -8.01
N ARG A 33 -7.03 -10.76 -9.12
CA ARG A 33 -6.53 -9.52 -9.72
C ARG A 33 -6.76 -8.31 -8.82
N GLU A 34 -7.93 -8.22 -8.19
CA GLU A 34 -8.25 -7.15 -7.25
C GLU A 34 -7.35 -7.20 -6.00
N GLU A 35 -7.13 -8.40 -5.45
CA GLU A 35 -6.21 -8.60 -4.33
C GLU A 35 -4.75 -8.26 -4.71
N MET A 36 -4.31 -8.65 -5.90
CA MET A 36 -3.00 -8.29 -6.44
C MET A 36 -2.88 -6.76 -6.60
N LEU A 37 -3.87 -6.09 -7.18
CA LEU A 37 -3.87 -4.63 -7.31
C LEU A 37 -3.86 -3.91 -5.95
N LYS A 38 -4.56 -4.46 -4.94
CA LYS A 38 -4.55 -3.91 -3.58
C LYS A 38 -3.19 -4.09 -2.89
N ASN A 39 -2.58 -5.27 -3.02
CA ASN A 39 -1.28 -5.56 -2.43
C ASN A 39 -0.13 -4.81 -3.12
N HIS A 40 -0.28 -4.50 -4.40
CA HIS A 40 0.68 -3.71 -5.18
C HIS A 40 0.28 -2.23 -5.32
N ALA A 41 -0.77 -1.79 -4.63
CA ALA A 41 -1.09 -0.37 -4.56
C ALA A 41 0.12 0.38 -3.98
N PRO A 42 0.49 1.55 -4.53
CA PRO A 42 1.60 2.33 -4.00
C PRO A 42 1.30 2.63 -2.54
N LYS A 43 2.22 2.28 -1.65
CA LYS A 43 2.11 2.63 -0.23
C LYS A 43 2.15 4.14 -0.12
N VAL A 44 1.00 4.76 0.14
CA VAL A 44 0.90 6.20 0.35
C VAL A 44 1.45 6.50 1.74
N ALA A 45 2.47 7.35 1.83
CA ALA A 45 3.04 7.77 3.09
C ALA A 45 1.94 8.43 3.96
N GLY A 46 1.73 7.89 5.17
CA GLY A 46 0.69 8.33 6.11
C GLY A 46 -0.57 7.45 6.20
N GLU A 47 -0.80 6.53 5.24
CA GLU A 47 -1.89 5.53 5.34
C GLU A 47 -1.47 4.26 6.09
N ASP A 48 -0.19 3.90 6.03
CA ASP A 48 0.38 2.92 6.96
C ASP A 48 0.48 3.57 8.34
N GLN A 49 -0.09 2.93 9.38
CA GLN A 49 0.25 3.22 10.79
C GLN A 49 1.69 2.78 11.05
N LEU A 50 2.65 3.43 10.38
CA LEU A 50 3.98 3.54 10.96
C LEU A 50 3.80 4.52 12.10
N GLU A 51 3.91 4.02 13.32
CA GLU A 51 4.16 4.82 14.52
C GLU A 51 5.54 5.48 14.35
N GLY A 52 5.64 6.40 13.40
CA GLY A 52 6.84 7.12 12.99
C GLY A 52 7.11 8.32 13.90
N GLY A 53 6.54 8.29 15.11
CA GLY A 53 6.91 9.25 16.14
C GLY A 53 8.38 9.07 16.51
N ALA A 54 9.07 10.17 16.77
CA ALA A 54 10.39 10.08 17.36
C ALA A 54 10.29 9.34 18.70
N ARG A 55 11.22 8.41 18.98
CA ARG A 55 11.29 7.67 20.26
C ARG A 55 11.33 8.60 21.47
N HIS A 56 11.85 9.81 21.29
CA HIS A 56 11.90 10.88 22.27
C HIS A 56 11.37 12.16 21.63
N PRO A 57 10.03 12.37 21.59
CA PRO A 57 9.44 13.55 20.98
C PRO A 57 9.82 14.85 21.72
N GLN A 58 10.14 14.74 23.02
CA GLN A 58 10.57 15.85 23.86
C GLN A 58 11.89 16.50 23.44
N ARG A 59 12.72 15.80 22.65
CA ARG A 59 13.96 16.38 22.10
C ARG A 59 13.72 17.39 20.98
N PHE A 60 12.47 17.57 20.57
CA PHE A 60 12.06 18.58 19.60
C PHE A 60 11.34 19.75 20.28
N ASP A 61 11.13 19.68 21.60
CA ASP A 61 10.46 20.75 22.36
C ASP A 61 11.42 21.93 22.61
N GLU A 62 12.73 21.66 22.74
CA GLU A 62 13.77 22.69 22.91
C GLU A 62 14.96 22.36 22.01
N PRO A 63 15.52 23.34 21.26
CA PRO A 63 16.74 23.15 20.49
C PRO A 63 17.92 22.85 21.41
N ASP A 64 18.86 22.04 20.94
CA ASP A 64 20.11 21.79 21.67
C ASP A 64 21.09 22.97 21.54
N GLU A 65 22.13 22.98 22.38
CA GLU A 65 23.16 24.03 22.41
C GLU A 65 23.83 24.22 21.04
N GLU A 66 24.02 23.14 20.28
CA GLU A 66 24.57 23.17 18.92
C GLU A 66 23.63 23.88 17.94
N ALA A 67 22.32 23.57 17.96
CA ALA A 67 21.34 24.29 17.15
C ALA A 67 21.22 25.77 17.57
N LEU A 68 21.35 26.08 18.86
CA LEU A 68 21.33 27.45 19.36
C LEU A 68 22.54 28.26 18.85
N GLU A 69 23.74 27.69 18.86
CA GLU A 69 24.96 28.32 18.32
C GLU A 69 24.83 28.55 16.80
N GLU A 70 24.26 27.58 16.06
CA GLU A 70 23.97 27.76 14.64
C GLU A 70 22.96 28.88 14.39
N MET A 71 21.93 29.02 15.23
CA MET A 71 20.96 30.12 15.13
C MET A 71 21.58 31.48 15.46
N ALA A 72 22.44 31.57 16.48
CA ALA A 72 23.15 32.79 16.84
C ALA A 72 24.06 33.27 15.70
N LYS A 73 24.77 32.33 15.07
CA LYS A 73 25.58 32.58 13.88
C LYS A 73 24.77 33.04 12.67
N LEU A 74 23.55 32.50 12.48
CA LEU A 74 22.64 32.93 11.42
C LEU A 74 22.01 34.30 11.69
N LEU A 75 21.79 34.64 12.97
CA LEU A 75 21.33 35.97 13.40
C LEU A 75 22.44 37.03 13.35
N GLY A 76 23.70 36.62 13.21
CA GLY A 76 24.85 37.54 13.24
C GLY A 76 25.18 38.02 14.65
N GLU A 77 24.70 37.34 15.69
CA GLU A 77 25.02 37.68 17.09
C GLU A 77 26.47 37.29 17.47
N ASP A 78 27.11 36.40 16.70
CA ASP A 78 28.54 36.07 16.80
C ASP A 78 29.45 36.99 15.95
N SER A 79 28.87 37.86 15.11
CA SER A 79 29.64 38.95 14.50
C SER A 79 29.66 40.10 15.50
N ASP A 80 30.84 40.37 16.07
CA ASP A 80 31.15 41.49 16.96
C ASP A 80 30.89 42.88 16.29
N ASP A 81 29.64 43.16 15.90
CA ASP A 81 29.17 44.45 15.36
C ASP A 81 28.23 45.17 16.35
N ASP A 82 28.25 44.79 17.63
CA ASP A 82 27.62 45.53 18.74
C ASP A 82 28.64 46.42 19.49
N GLU A 83 29.40 47.23 18.75
CA GLU A 83 30.00 48.49 19.29
C GLU A 83 29.41 49.70 18.52
N ALA A 84 28.28 50.24 18.99
CA ALA A 84 27.86 51.64 18.78
C ALA A 84 26.79 52.09 19.79
#